data_AF-A0A345PAR6-F1
#
_entry.id   AF-A0A345PAR6-F1
#
_cell.length_a   1.000
_cell.length_b   1.000
_cell.length_c   1.000
_cell.angle_alpha   90.00
_cell.angle_beta   90.00
_cell.angle_gamma   90.00
#
_symmetry.space_group_name_H-M   'P 1'
#
loop_
_entity.id
_entity.type
_entity.pdbx_description
1 polymer ?
#
loop_
_entity_poly.entity_id
_entity_poly.type
_entity_poly.pdbx_seq_one_letter_code
_entity_poly.pdbx_strand_id
1 'polypeptide(L)' 'MLTDDEAKLMVTWSDDHGNTWSNNRLLPLGKVGEYRKRVETRRMGSGRDRVYRVRCTDPVNIVIVEARLS' A
#
# COMPACT_ATOMS: atom_id res chain seq x y z
N MET A 1 11.46 16.03 -13.85
CA MET A 1 10.90 16.64 -12.63
C MET A 1 9.95 15.63 -12.00
N LEU A 2 10.26 15.15 -10.80
CA LEU A 2 9.32 14.34 -10.03
C LEU A 2 8.24 15.30 -9.53
N THR A 3 7.03 15.20 -10.09
CA THR A 3 5.88 15.98 -9.61
C THR A 3 5.53 15.50 -8.22
N ASP A 4 5.83 16.32 -7.22
CA ASP A 4 5.62 16.03 -5.80
C ASP A 4 4.13 16.10 -5.40
N ASP A 5 3.25 16.41 -6.36
CA ASP A 5 1.81 16.58 -6.15
C ASP A 5 1.00 15.27 -6.12
N GLU A 6 1.65 14.11 -6.30
CA GLU A 6 0.96 12.82 -6.29
C GLU A 6 1.16 12.08 -4.98
N ALA A 7 0.05 11.84 -4.28
CA ALA A 7 0.04 11.03 -3.07
C ALA A 7 0.50 9.60 -3.37
N LYS A 8 1.33 9.03 -2.49
CA LYS A 8 1.89 7.68 -2.66
C LYS A 8 1.47 6.80 -1.49
N LEU A 9 0.88 5.66 -1.82
CA LEU A 9 0.63 4.59 -0.87
C LEU A 9 1.91 3.79 -0.65
N MET A 10 2.29 3.62 0.60
CA MET A 10 3.39 2.75 1.03
C MET A 10 2.81 1.45 1.55
N VAL A 11 3.14 0.35 0.89
CA VAL A 11 2.75 -1.00 1.32
C VAL A 11 3.99 -1.79 1.69
N THR A 12 3.98 -2.32 2.92
CA THR A 12 4.97 -3.26 3.43
C THR A 12 4.26 -4.44 4.05
N TRP A 13 4.87 -5.61 4.04
CA TRP A 13 4.36 -6.77 4.76
C TRP A 13 5.45 -7.38 5.62
N SER A 14 5.03 -8.07 6.66
CA SER A 14 5.84 -8.91 7.52
C SER A 14 5.33 -10.33 7.42
N ASP A 15 6.25 -11.30 7.46
CA ASP A 15 5.93 -12.74 7.49
C ASP A 15 6.17 -13.36 8.88
N ASP A 16 6.50 -12.55 9.88
CA ASP A 16 6.88 -12.94 11.24
C ASP A 16 6.19 -12.08 12.31
N HIS A 17 4.87 -11.84 12.17
CA HIS A 17 4.04 -11.07 13.11
C HIS A 17 4.46 -9.60 13.33
N GLY A 18 5.14 -8.99 12.37
CA GLY A 18 5.57 -7.59 12.41
C GLY A 18 6.96 -7.36 12.98
N ASN A 19 7.75 -8.41 13.19
CA ASN A 19 9.13 -8.29 13.68
C ASN A 19 10.07 -7.77 12.59
N THR A 20 9.99 -8.33 11.38
CA THR A 20 10.72 -7.88 10.20
C THR A 20 9.76 -7.41 9.11
N TRP A 21 10.22 -6.47 8.29
CA TRP A 21 9.40 -5.82 7.26
C TRP A 21 10.07 -5.93 5.90
N SER A 22 9.26 -6.21 4.87
CA SER A 22 9.68 -6.12 3.48
C SER A 22 10.12 -4.69 3.11
N ASN A 23 10.82 -4.55 1.99
CA ASN A 23 11.06 -3.24 1.39
C ASN A 23 9.75 -2.49 1.13
N ASN A 24 9.79 -1.15 1.28
CA ASN A 24 8.64 -0.30 1.00
C ASN A 24 8.30 -0.33 -0.48
N ARG A 25 7.09 -0.77 -0.82
CA ARG A 25 6.52 -0.54 -2.14
C ARG A 25 5.75 0.78 -2.14
N LEU A 26 6.26 1.73 -2.91
CA LEU A 26 5.61 3.01 -3.18
C LEU A 26 4.70 2.86 -4.40
N LEU A 27 3.44 3.20 -4.23
CA LEU A 27 2.42 3.09 -5.26
C LEU A 27 1.74 4.47 -5.43
N PRO A 28 1.85 5.12 -6.60
CA PRO A 28 1.25 6.44 -6.80
C PRO A 28 -0.28 6.33 -6.90
N LEU A 29 -0.99 7.04 -6.02
CA LEU A 29 -2.46 7.10 -6.00
C LEU A 29 -3.03 7.96 -7.12
N GLY A 30 -2.23 8.84 -7.72
CA GLY A 30 -2.65 9.79 -8.76
C GLY A 30 -2.79 11.21 -8.22
N LYS A 31 -3.23 12.11 -9.11
CA LYS A 31 -3.44 13.52 -8.78
C LYS A 31 -4.82 13.74 -8.18
N VAL A 32 -4.96 14.84 -7.44
CA VAL A 32 -6.27 15.28 -6.95
C VAL A 32 -7.25 15.44 -8.12
N GLY A 33 -8.42 14.81 -8.01
CA GLY A 33 -9.45 14.79 -9.05
C GLY A 33 -9.50 13.50 -9.89
N GLU A 34 -8.52 12.61 -9.77
CA GLU A 34 -8.51 11.31 -10.46
C GLU A 34 -9.21 10.21 -9.64
N TYR A 35 -10.52 10.04 -9.83
CA TYR A 35 -11.32 9.08 -9.02
C TYR A 35 -11.37 7.64 -9.57
N ARG A 36 -10.97 7.42 -10.83
CA ARG A 36 -11.07 6.11 -11.49
C ARG A 36 -9.78 5.29 -11.45
N LYS A 37 -8.71 5.85 -10.88
CA LYS A 37 -7.42 5.17 -10.82
C LYS A 37 -7.46 4.05 -9.80
N ARG A 38 -7.12 2.84 -10.23
CA ARG A 38 -6.94 1.68 -9.36
C ARG A 38 -5.47 1.38 -9.21
N VAL A 39 -5.03 1.23 -7.97
CA VAL A 39 -3.65 0.88 -7.63
C VAL A 39 -3.64 -0.53 -7.07
N GLU A 40 -2.72 -1.36 -7.56
CA GLU A 40 -2.61 -2.76 -7.17
C GLU A 40 -1.14 -3.15 -6.99
N THR A 41 -0.90 -4.03 -6.00
CA THR A 41 0.41 -4.64 -5.78
C THR A 41 0.23 -6.14 -5.69
N ARG A 42 1.04 -6.88 -6.46
CA ARG A 42 1.00 -8.34 -6.56
C ARG A 42 2.38 -8.91 -6.31
N ARG A 43 2.53 -10.25 -6.30
CA ARG A 43 3.84 -10.92 -6.10
C ARG A 43 4.46 -10.53 -4.75
N MET A 44 3.70 -10.72 -3.68
CA MET A 44 4.17 -10.54 -2.30
C MET A 44 4.65 -11.87 -1.68
N GLY A 45 4.70 -12.95 -2.46
CA GLY A 45 4.99 -14.30 -1.95
C GLY A 45 3.88 -14.84 -1.05
N SER A 46 4.19 -15.85 -0.26
CA SER A 46 3.32 -16.46 0.74
C SER A 46 3.87 -16.24 2.14
N GLY A 47 2.98 -16.16 3.13
CA GLY A 47 3.33 -16.08 4.54
C GLY A 47 2.16 -16.59 5.38
N ARG A 48 2.45 -17.35 6.45
CA ARG A 48 1.42 -17.88 7.35
C ARG A 48 0.88 -16.77 8.26
N ASP A 49 1.79 -16.05 8.89
CA ASP A 49 1.48 -15.03 9.88
C ASP A 49 1.70 -13.63 9.30
N ARG A 50 1.13 -13.43 8.11
CA ARG A 50 1.40 -12.23 7.32
C ARG A 50 0.66 -11.02 7.88
N VAL A 51 1.40 -9.95 8.15
CA VAL A 51 0.86 -8.66 8.58
C VAL A 51 1.12 -7.61 7.51
N TYR A 52 0.07 -6.97 7.02
CA TYR A 52 0.18 -5.83 6.10
C TYR A 52 0.21 -4.51 6.87
N ARG A 53 1.11 -3.63 6.46
CA ARG A 53 1.17 -2.24 6.92
C ARG A 53 1.01 -1.33 5.71
N VAL A 54 -0.03 -0.51 5.77
CA VAL A 54 -0.40 0.46 4.74
C VAL A 54 -0.25 1.86 5.33
N ARG A 55 0.49 2.72 4.62
CA ARG A 55 0.70 4.14 4.99
C ARG A 55 0.53 5.00 3.74
N CYS A 56 0.26 6.28 3.91
CA CYS A 56 0.28 7.25 2.81
C CYS A 56 1.25 8.38 3.14
N THR A 57 1.85 8.96 2.11
CA THR A 57 2.72 10.14 2.23
C THR A 57 1.95 11.40 2.61
N ASP A 58 0.69 11.48 2.19
CA ASP A 58 -0.16 12.66 2.30
C ASP A 58 -1.40 12.37 3.15
N PRO A 59 -2.00 13.40 3.79
CA PRO A 59 -3.20 13.26 4.62
C PRO A 59 -4.46 13.03 3.78
N VAL A 60 -4.56 11.86 3.16
CA VAL A 60 -5.72 11.41 2.40
C VAL A 60 -6.56 10.44 3.23
N ASN A 61 -7.87 10.47 3.04
CA ASN A 61 -8.76 9.51 3.69
C ASN A 61 -8.57 8.11 3.08
N ILE A 62 -8.31 7.11 3.93
CA ILE A 62 -8.11 5.72 3.52
C ILE A 62 -9.15 4.87 4.23
N VAL A 63 -10.00 4.20 3.45
CA VAL A 63 -11.02 3.28 3.95
C VAL A 63 -10.66 1.87 3.53
N ILE A 64 -10.53 0.96 4.50
CA ILE A 64 -10.32 -0.46 4.25
C ILE A 64 -11.69 -1.11 4.15
N VAL A 65 -12.01 -1.64 2.97
CA VAL A 65 -13.34 -2.21 2.67
C VAL A 65 -13.42 -3.68 3.05
N GLU A 66 -12.44 -4.48 2.64
CA GLU A 66 -12.39 -5.91 2.93
C GLU A 66 -10.95 -6.42 3.00
N ALA A 67 -10.79 -7.55 3.67
CA ALA A 67 -9.61 -8.39 3.57
C ALA A 67 -10.09 -9.83 3.33
N ARG A 68 -9.76 -10.39 2.16
CA ARG A 68 -10.19 -11.72 1.76
C ARG A 68 -8.98 -12.64 1.61
N LEU A 69 -9.06 -13.80 2.25
CA LEU A 69 -8.17 -14.94 2.02
C LEU A 69 -9.03 -16.05 1.39
N SER A 70 -8.65 -16.49 0.19
CA SER A 70 -9.32 -17.58 -0.53
C SER A 70 -8.49 -18.84 -0.50
#